data_AF-A0ABC8R6J7-F1
#
_entry.id   AF-A0ABC8R6J7-F1
#
_cell.length_a   1.000
_cell.length_b   1.000
_cell.length_c   1.000
_cell.angle_alpha   90.00
_cell.angle_beta   90.00
_cell.angle_gamma   90.00
#
_symmetry.space_group_name_H-M   'P 1'
#
loop_
_entity.id
_entity.type
_entity.pdbx_description
1 polymer ?
#
loop_
_entity_poly.entity_id
_entity_poly.type
_entity_poly.pdbx_seq_one_letter_code
_entity_poly.pdbx_strand_id
1 'polypeptide(L)'
;MANLGSLLFCLLVLASSLYQRELATAKLISSSFNRSSFPPGFAFGASSSAYQYEGAANEDGKGPSIFDTFTHKYPDLQSRVKLKQVTIH
;
A
#
# COMPACT_ATOMS: atom_id res chain seq x y z
N MET A 1 7.34 49.28 -30.49
CA MET A 1 6.61 48.17 -31.14
C MET A 1 7.31 46.88 -30.73
N ALA A 2 6.64 45.97 -30.02
CA ALA A 2 7.26 44.69 -29.66
C ALA A 2 7.53 43.91 -30.95
N ASN A 3 8.77 43.54 -31.22
CA ASN A 3 9.13 42.79 -32.42
C ASN A 3 8.51 41.38 -32.31
N LEU A 4 7.84 40.93 -33.37
CA LEU A 4 7.14 39.63 -33.42
C LEU A 4 8.02 38.46 -32.96
N GLY A 5 9.32 38.50 -33.27
CA GLY A 5 10.30 37.51 -32.80
C GLY A 5 10.50 37.50 -31.28
N SER A 6 10.45 38.66 -30.62
CA SER A 6 10.53 38.74 -29.15
C SER A 6 9.28 38.15 -28.50
N LEU A 7 8.10 38.35 -29.10
CA LEU A 7 6.85 37.78 -28.61
C LEU A 7 6.85 36.26 -28.74
N LEU A 8 7.29 35.73 -29.88
CA LEU A 8 7.39 34.29 -30.12
C LEU A 8 8.38 33.62 -29.15
N PHE A 9 9.53 34.27 -28.90
CA PHE A 9 10.51 33.79 -27.93
C PHE A 9 9.94 33.74 -26.51
N CYS A 10 9.20 34.78 -26.08
CA CYS A 10 8.51 34.78 -24.80
C CYS A 10 7.48 33.65 -24.69
N LEU A 11 6.69 33.40 -25.75
CA LEU A 11 5.70 32.32 -25.76
C LEU A 11 6.36 30.93 -25.66
N LEU A 12 7.50 30.72 -26.33
CA LEU A 12 8.26 29.46 -26.23
C LEU A 12 8.81 29.23 -24.82
N VAL A 13 9.35 30.27 -24.18
CA VAL A 13 9.87 30.18 -22.80
C VAL A 13 8.73 29.89 -21.82
N LEU A 14 7.59 30.56 -21.97
CA LEU A 14 6.41 30.33 -21.14
C LEU A 14 5.88 28.91 -21.30
N ALA A 15 5.71 28.42 -22.53
CA ALA A 15 5.27 27.05 -22.79
C ALA A 15 6.22 26.01 -22.20
N SER A 16 7.53 26.23 -22.34
CA SER A 16 8.57 25.34 -21.78
C SER A 16 8.54 25.30 -20.25
N SER A 17 8.33 26.45 -19.61
CA SER A 17 8.23 26.55 -18.14
C SER A 17 6.98 25.86 -17.59
N LEU A 18 5.85 25.94 -18.30
CA LEU A 18 4.62 25.24 -17.94
C LEU A 18 4.78 23.72 -18.06
N TYR A 19 5.43 23.24 -19.12
CA TYR A 19 5.75 21.82 -19.30
C TYR A 19 6.68 21.28 -18.20
N GLN A 20 7.70 22.06 -17.80
CA GLN A 20 8.57 21.67 -16.69
C GLN A 20 7.84 21.60 -15.33
N ARG A 21 6.83 22.43 -15.07
CA ARG A 21 6.01 22.36 -13.83
C ARG A 21 5.17 21.09 -13.75
N GLU A 22 4.59 20.67 -14.88
CA GLU A 22 3.81 19.43 -14.95
C GLU A 22 4.70 18.20 -14.70
N LEU A 23 5.89 18.16 -15.32
CA LEU A 23 6.86 17.08 -15.12
C LEU A 23 7.45 17.06 -13.70
N ALA A 24 7.67 18.23 -13.09
CA ALA A 24 8.13 18.32 -11.70
C ALA A 24 7.10 17.75 -10.72
N THR A 25 5.81 18.02 -10.94
CA THR A 25 4.73 17.44 -10.12
C THR A 25 4.71 15.92 -10.24
N ALA A 26 4.79 15.39 -11.47
CA ALA A 26 4.87 13.96 -11.72
C ALA A 26 6.13 13.33 -11.11
N LYS A 27 7.28 14.01 -11.15
CA LYS A 27 8.55 13.52 -10.59
C LYS A 27 8.56 13.48 -9.06
N LEU A 28 7.84 14.39 -8.41
CA LEU A 28 7.68 14.41 -6.97
C LEU A 28 6.80 13.23 -6.52
N ILE A 29 5.72 12.95 -7.25
CA ILE A 29 4.85 11.79 -7.01
C ILE A 29 5.56 10.48 -7.34
N SER A 30 6.39 10.48 -8.39
CA SER A 30 7.19 9.33 -8.83
C SER A 30 8.50 9.18 -8.06
N SER A 31 8.84 10.13 -7.17
CA SER A 31 10.03 9.99 -6.34
C SER A 31 9.85 8.75 -5.46
N SER A 32 10.80 7.82 -5.56
CA SER A 32 10.69 6.55 -4.86
C SER A 32 10.70 6.80 -3.35
N PHE A 33 9.54 6.57 -2.73
CA PHE A 33 9.41 6.61 -1.29
C PHE A 33 10.25 5.49 -0.69
N ASN A 34 11.25 5.87 0.10
CA ASN A 34 12.28 4.95 0.58
C ASN A 34 12.55 5.19 2.06
N ARG A 35 13.47 4.41 2.64
CA ARG A 35 13.73 4.43 4.09
C ARG A 35 14.13 5.81 4.62
N SER A 36 14.81 6.63 3.82
CA SER A 36 15.26 7.98 4.18
C SER A 36 14.11 9.00 4.26
N SER A 37 12.93 8.66 3.73
CA SER A 37 11.73 9.49 3.85
C SER A 37 11.12 9.47 5.26
N PHE A 38 11.68 8.67 6.17
CA PHE A 38 11.21 8.51 7.55
C PHE A 38 12.28 8.91 8.56
N PRO A 39 11.91 9.40 9.76
CA PRO A 39 12.87 9.75 10.80
C PRO A 39 13.80 8.58 11.17
N PRO A 40 15.05 8.89 11.61
CA PRO A 40 15.91 7.90 12.23
C PRO A 40 15.19 7.19 13.38
N GLY A 41 15.23 5.86 13.40
CA GLY A 41 14.54 5.06 14.43
C GLY A 41 13.07 4.74 14.16
N PHE A 42 12.49 5.19 13.04
CA PHE A 42 11.12 4.80 12.66
C PHE A 42 11.01 3.26 12.50
N ALA A 43 10.07 2.61 13.17
CA ALA A 43 9.95 1.15 13.11
C ALA A 43 9.04 0.70 11.95
N PHE A 44 9.55 -0.21 11.12
CA PHE A 44 8.75 -0.98 10.16
C PHE A 44 8.69 -2.43 10.63
N GLY A 45 7.53 -3.06 10.52
CA GLY A 45 7.35 -4.45 10.89
C GLY A 45 6.11 -5.04 10.26
N ALA A 46 5.99 -6.36 10.37
CA ALA A 46 4.79 -7.11 10.02
C ALA A 46 4.30 -7.84 11.28
N SER A 47 2.99 -8.07 11.37
CA SER A 47 2.36 -8.81 12.48
C SER A 47 1.52 -9.96 11.93
N SER A 48 1.50 -11.08 12.64
CA SER A 48 0.61 -12.22 12.38
C SER A 48 -0.28 -12.47 13.61
N SER A 49 -1.28 -13.34 13.48
CA SER A 49 -2.08 -13.82 14.61
C SER A 49 -1.86 -15.31 14.85
N ALA A 50 -1.91 -15.72 16.12
CA ALA A 50 -1.67 -17.10 16.57
C ALA A 50 -2.55 -18.11 15.83
N TYR A 51 -3.87 -17.84 15.74
CA TYR A 51 -4.83 -18.72 15.06
C TYR A 51 -4.55 -18.88 13.56
N GLN A 52 -3.95 -17.87 12.91
CA GLN A 52 -3.64 -17.94 11.48
C GLN A 52 -2.35 -18.69 11.18
N TYR A 53 -1.40 -18.78 12.13
CA TYR A 53 -0.04 -19.23 11.82
C TYR A 53 0.49 -20.39 12.68
N GLU A 54 0.10 -20.50 13.95
CA GLU A 54 0.70 -21.49 14.87
C GLU A 54 0.20 -22.91 14.62
N GLY A 55 -1.09 -23.10 14.33
CA GLY A 55 -1.69 -24.43 14.26
C GLY A 55 -1.75 -25.11 15.64
N ALA A 56 -1.33 -26.38 15.70
CA ALA A 56 -1.19 -27.19 16.92
C ALA A 56 -2.35 -27.01 17.93
N ALA A 57 -3.59 -26.94 17.42
CA ALA A 57 -4.73 -26.47 18.20
C ALA A 57 -5.09 -27.39 19.37
N ASN A 58 -4.68 -28.66 19.31
CA ASN A 58 -4.96 -29.71 20.30
C ASN A 58 -3.69 -30.37 20.84
N GLU A 59 -2.52 -29.73 20.69
CA GLU A 59 -1.24 -30.26 21.18
C GLU A 59 -0.83 -29.58 22.50
N ASP A 60 0.07 -30.21 23.26
CA ASP A 60 0.72 -29.69 24.47
C ASP A 60 -0.24 -29.11 25.55
N GLY A 61 -1.46 -29.64 25.64
CA GLY A 61 -2.44 -29.21 26.64
C GLY A 61 -3.07 -27.84 26.36
N LYS A 62 -2.93 -27.30 25.13
CA LYS A 62 -3.63 -26.09 24.69
C LYS A 62 -5.15 -26.30 24.76
N GLY A 63 -5.83 -25.42 25.50
CA GLY A 63 -7.29 -25.43 25.58
C GLY A 63 -7.94 -24.88 24.31
N PRO A 64 -9.16 -25.33 23.96
CA PRO A 64 -9.84 -24.90 22.74
C PRO A 64 -10.18 -23.40 22.80
N SER A 65 -9.89 -22.69 21.72
CA SER A 65 -10.30 -21.29 21.56
C SER A 65 -11.73 -21.18 21.06
N ILE A 66 -12.31 -19.97 21.14
CA ILE A 66 -13.62 -19.66 20.55
C ILE A 66 -13.59 -19.93 19.03
N PHE A 67 -12.46 -19.65 18.37
CA PHE A 67 -12.30 -19.90 16.93
C PHE A 67 -12.25 -21.40 16.61
N ASP A 68 -11.65 -22.22 17.47
CA ASP A 68 -11.71 -23.68 17.33
C ASP A 68 -13.17 -24.15 17.44
N THR A 69 -13.92 -23.67 18.43
CA THR A 69 -15.33 -24.04 18.60
C THR A 69 -16.18 -23.63 17.38
N PHE A 70 -16.00 -22.40 16.88
CA PHE A 70 -16.76 -21.88 15.75
C PHE A 70 -16.51 -22.65 14.46
N THR A 71 -15.24 -22.94 14.15
CA THR A 71 -14.85 -23.62 12.91
C THR A 71 -15.25 -25.09 12.88
N HIS A 72 -15.16 -25.79 14.02
CA HIS A 72 -15.65 -27.16 14.13
C HIS A 72 -17.18 -27.25 14.09
N LYS A 73 -17.89 -26.25 14.63
CA LYS A 73 -19.36 -26.25 14.70
C LYS A 73 -20.05 -25.81 13.41
N TYR A 74 -19.40 -24.97 12.60
CA TYR A 74 -19.97 -24.40 11.37
C TYR A 74 -18.99 -24.44 10.18
N PRO A 75 -18.63 -25.64 9.70
CA PRO A 75 -17.64 -25.80 8.63
C PRO A 75 -18.07 -25.20 7.28
N ASP A 76 -19.38 -25.18 7.02
CA ASP A 76 -20.00 -24.57 5.83
C ASP A 76 -19.83 -23.04 5.83
N LEU A 77 -19.96 -22.38 6.97
CA LEU A 77 -19.74 -20.94 7.10
C LEU A 77 -18.26 -20.58 6.95
N GLN A 78 -17.35 -21.44 7.45
CA GLN A 78 -15.91 -21.25 7.27
C GLN A 78 -15.53 -21.29 5.79
N SER A 79 -16.11 -22.21 5.01
CA SER A 79 -15.86 -22.28 3.56
C SER A 79 -16.24 -20.98 2.84
N ARG A 80 -17.35 -20.33 3.25
CA ARG A 80 -17.84 -19.07 2.67
C ARG A 80 -17.00 -17.85 3.08
N VAL A 81 -16.43 -17.87 4.28
CA VAL A 81 -15.50 -16.81 4.75
C VAL A 81 -14.13 -16.96 4.07
N LYS A 82 -13.64 -18.18 3.89
CA LYS A 82 -12.36 -18.46 3.22
C LYS A 82 -12.36 -18.03 1.75
N LEU A 83 -13.50 -18.19 1.07
CA LEU A 83 -13.69 -17.70 -0.30
C LEU A 83 -13.67 -16.16 -0.42
N LYS A 84 -13.90 -15.42 0.66
CA LYS A 84 -13.80 -13.95 0.67
C LYS A 84 -12.39 -13.43 0.99
N GLN A 85 -11.56 -14.19 1.70
CA GLN A 85 -10.18 -13.78 2.02
C GLN A 85 -9.16 -14.07 0.91
N VAL A 86 -9.47 -14.95 -0.05
CA VAL A 86 -8.57 -15.26 -1.20
C VAL A 86 -8.62 -14.20 -2.31
N THR A 87 -9.55 -13.24 -2.27
CA THR A 87 -9.55 -12.08 -3.16
C THR A 87 -8.88 -10.90 -2.46
N ILE A 88 -7.55 -10.92 -2.38
CA ILE A 88 -6.75 -9.72 -2.21
C ILE A 88 -5.94 -9.56 -3.50
N HIS A 89 -6.41 -8.65 -4.36
CA HIS A 89 -5.68 -8.18 -5.54
C HIS A 89 -4.56 -7.23 -5.13
#